data_AF-A0A7G7G342-F1
#
_entry.id   AF-A0A7G7G342-F1
#
_cell.length_a   1.000
_cell.length_b   1.000
_cell.length_c   1.000
_cell.angle_alpha   90.00
_cell.angle_beta   90.00
_cell.angle_gamma   90.00
#
_symmetry.space_group_name_H-M   'P 1'
#
loop_
_entity.id
_entity.type
_entity.pdbx_description
1 polymer ?
#
loop_
_entity_poly.entity_id
_entity_poly.type
_entity_poly.pdbx_seq_one_letter_code
_entity_poly.pdbx_strand_id
1 'polypeptide(L)'
;MKKLVLLLCLSLSFLTTQAQDIIFKTSGDKVTARVKEITPSAILYQTADSLQSPTLSLAKTEVFMIQYANGTTELIKLDLPTDTLGRAVQSSESLFLQGRRDARLFYKGRGTFWGSAAAGATSLFTGGLTLVAPVAMAVTPPRLGTLGVPDANLAQNQDYLRGYRKQAHYRKVGKAAAGTGTGILASMALIVGIVLAVYL
;
A
#
# COMPACT_ATOMS: atom_id res chain seq x y z
N MET A 1 -59.69 -39.94 -18.76
CA MET A 1 -59.12 -38.63 -18.36
C MET A 1 -57.90 -38.76 -17.42
N LYS A 2 -57.88 -39.68 -16.45
CA LYS A 2 -56.73 -39.87 -15.52
C LYS A 2 -55.37 -40.21 -16.19
N LYS A 3 -55.38 -41.01 -17.27
CA LYS A 3 -54.16 -41.35 -18.03
C LYS A 3 -53.56 -40.17 -18.81
N LEU A 4 -54.40 -39.20 -19.20
CA LEU A 4 -54.00 -38.00 -19.96
C LEU A 4 -53.32 -36.98 -19.05
N VAL A 5 -53.80 -36.85 -17.80
CA VAL A 5 -53.17 -36.02 -16.77
C VAL A 5 -51.78 -36.58 -16.40
N LEU A 6 -51.63 -37.90 -16.29
CA LEU A 6 -50.34 -38.53 -16.01
C LEU A 6 -49.32 -38.30 -17.14
N LEU A 7 -49.78 -38.37 -18.41
CA LEU A 7 -48.93 -38.14 -19.58
C LEU A 7 -48.49 -36.67 -19.70
N LEU A 8 -49.38 -35.74 -19.33
CA LEU A 8 -49.07 -34.31 -19.26
C LEU A 8 -48.07 -34.00 -18.13
N CYS A 9 -48.23 -34.59 -16.95
CA CYS A 9 -47.26 -34.42 -15.87
C CYS A 9 -45.87 -34.98 -16.23
N LEU A 10 -45.81 -36.09 -16.97
CA LEU A 10 -44.54 -36.69 -17.41
C LEU A 10 -43.84 -35.85 -18.50
N SER A 11 -44.59 -35.15 -19.36
CA SER A 11 -44.01 -34.31 -20.41
C SER A 11 -43.39 -33.00 -19.88
N LEU A 12 -43.87 -32.47 -18.76
CA LEU A 12 -43.30 -31.27 -18.12
C LEU A 12 -41.93 -31.51 -17.48
N SER A 13 -41.56 -32.76 -17.19
CA SER A 13 -40.25 -33.13 -16.62
C SER A 13 -39.08 -32.99 -17.61
N PHE A 14 -39.34 -32.74 -18.90
CA PHE A 14 -38.31 -32.58 -19.94
C PHE A 14 -37.91 -31.11 -20.19
N LEU A 15 -38.34 -30.18 -19.34
CA LEU A 15 -37.79 -28.81 -19.36
C LEU A 15 -36.35 -28.86 -18.85
N THR A 16 -35.41 -29.20 -19.74
CA THR A 16 -33.98 -29.17 -19.45
C THR A 16 -33.59 -27.74 -19.12
N THR A 17 -33.30 -27.49 -17.85
CA THR A 17 -32.71 -26.23 -17.39
C THR A 17 -31.33 -26.09 -18.01
N GLN A 18 -31.21 -25.26 -19.03
CA GLN A 18 -29.92 -24.80 -19.54
C GLN A 18 -29.36 -23.81 -18.53
N ALA A 19 -28.71 -24.33 -17.49
CA ALA A 19 -27.93 -23.48 -16.60
C ALA A 19 -26.70 -22.96 -17.36
N GLN A 20 -26.41 -21.67 -17.19
CA GLN A 20 -25.23 -21.00 -17.75
C GLN A 20 -24.21 -20.76 -16.65
N ASP A 21 -22.97 -20.52 -17.04
CA ASP A 21 -21.93 -20.10 -16.11
C ASP A 21 -22.06 -18.59 -15.85
N ILE A 22 -21.61 -18.15 -14.69
CA ILE A 22 -21.54 -16.74 -14.29
C ILE A 22 -20.09 -16.42 -13.98
N ILE A 23 -19.51 -15.54 -14.78
CA ILE A 23 -18.18 -15.00 -14.56
C ILE A 23 -18.32 -13.71 -13.77
N PHE A 24 -17.73 -13.68 -12.59
CA PHE A 24 -17.70 -12.49 -11.75
C PHE A 24 -16.38 -11.75 -11.93
N LYS A 25 -16.47 -10.50 -12.39
CA LYS A 25 -15.32 -9.65 -12.62
C LYS A 25 -14.86 -8.98 -11.33
N THR A 26 -13.57 -8.64 -11.27
CA THR A 26 -12.99 -7.84 -10.17
C THR A 26 -13.57 -6.43 -10.07
N SER A 27 -14.17 -5.90 -11.16
CA SER A 27 -14.97 -4.66 -11.15
C SER A 27 -16.29 -4.78 -10.38
N GLY A 28 -16.76 -5.99 -10.10
CA GLY A 28 -18.09 -6.28 -9.56
C GLY A 28 -19.13 -6.65 -10.63
N ASP A 29 -18.80 -6.53 -11.91
CA ASP A 29 -19.70 -6.90 -13.00
C ASP A 29 -19.91 -8.41 -13.09
N LYS A 30 -21.09 -8.81 -13.55
CA LYS A 30 -21.44 -10.22 -13.78
C LYS A 30 -21.64 -10.45 -15.26
N VAL A 31 -21.00 -11.48 -15.78
CA VAL A 31 -21.14 -11.89 -17.18
C VAL A 31 -21.72 -13.30 -17.21
N THR A 32 -22.94 -13.43 -17.70
CA THR A 32 -23.57 -14.72 -18.00
C THR A 32 -22.98 -15.27 -19.29
N ALA A 33 -22.28 -16.39 -19.19
CA ALA A 33 -21.48 -16.94 -20.26
C ALA A 33 -21.40 -18.47 -20.16
N ARG A 34 -20.82 -19.09 -21.18
CA ARG A 34 -20.40 -20.48 -21.14
C ARG A 34 -18.89 -20.53 -21.28
N VAL A 35 -18.19 -21.00 -20.26
CA VAL A 35 -16.72 -21.09 -20.24
C VAL A 35 -16.30 -22.25 -21.15
N LYS A 36 -15.37 -21.99 -22.07
CA LYS A 36 -14.82 -22.99 -22.99
C LYS A 36 -13.51 -23.55 -22.47
N GLU A 37 -12.59 -22.65 -22.15
CA GLU A 37 -11.23 -22.98 -21.74
C GLU A 37 -10.70 -21.94 -20.77
N ILE A 38 -9.94 -22.40 -19.78
CA ILE A 38 -9.22 -21.54 -18.84
C ILE A 38 -7.73 -21.73 -19.13
N THR A 39 -7.10 -20.72 -19.70
CA THR A 39 -5.65 -20.67 -19.91
C THR A 39 -4.96 -19.96 -18.75
N PRO A 40 -3.62 -20.05 -18.61
CA PRO A 40 -2.90 -19.35 -17.55
C PRO A 40 -3.08 -17.82 -17.56
N SER A 41 -3.32 -17.23 -18.73
CA SER A 41 -3.43 -15.78 -18.91
C SER A 41 -4.86 -15.27 -19.11
N ALA A 42 -5.74 -16.08 -19.69
CA ALA A 42 -7.09 -15.66 -20.07
C ALA A 42 -8.13 -16.79 -19.99
N ILE A 43 -9.38 -16.40 -19.81
CA ILE A 43 -10.55 -17.26 -19.82
C ILE A 43 -11.29 -17.05 -21.14
N LEU A 44 -11.41 -18.12 -21.92
CA LEU A 44 -12.15 -18.13 -23.17
C LEU A 44 -13.61 -18.49 -22.90
N TYR A 45 -14.53 -17.62 -23.29
CA TYR A 45 -15.95 -17.77 -23.01
C TYR A 45 -16.83 -17.38 -24.21
N GLN A 46 -18.07 -17.86 -24.21
CA GLN A 46 -19.09 -17.47 -25.16
C GLN A 46 -20.27 -16.86 -24.42
N THR A 47 -20.78 -15.73 -24.91
CA THR A 47 -21.99 -15.09 -24.37
C THR A 47 -23.24 -15.92 -24.63
N ALA A 48 -24.21 -15.77 -23.74
CA ALA A 48 -25.46 -16.53 -23.76
C ALA A 48 -26.48 -16.11 -24.84
N ASP A 49 -26.29 -14.95 -25.47
CA ASP A 49 -27.32 -14.32 -26.32
C ASP A 49 -27.58 -15.05 -27.64
N SER A 50 -26.68 -15.91 -28.13
CA SER A 50 -26.90 -16.60 -29.41
C SER A 50 -26.09 -17.88 -29.59
N LEU A 51 -26.70 -18.86 -30.29
CA LEU A 51 -26.14 -20.19 -30.64
C LEU A 51 -24.84 -20.13 -31.46
N GLN A 52 -24.48 -18.96 -32.01
CA GLN A 52 -23.27 -18.68 -32.79
C GLN A 52 -22.49 -17.48 -32.23
N SER A 53 -22.45 -17.31 -30.91
CA SER A 53 -21.64 -16.26 -30.30
C SER A 53 -20.14 -16.49 -30.56
N PRO A 54 -19.37 -15.45 -30.93
CA PRO A 54 -17.93 -15.57 -31.07
C PRO A 54 -17.28 -15.91 -29.73
N THR A 55 -16.17 -16.65 -29.76
CA THR A 55 -15.37 -16.90 -28.56
C THR A 55 -14.64 -15.62 -28.17
N LEU A 56 -14.96 -15.10 -26.98
CA LEU A 56 -14.34 -13.92 -26.39
C LEU A 56 -13.26 -14.35 -25.39
N SER A 57 -12.26 -13.49 -25.22
CA SER A 57 -11.16 -13.70 -24.28
C SER A 57 -11.24 -12.64 -23.18
N LEU A 58 -11.25 -13.09 -21.92
CA LEU A 58 -11.22 -12.22 -20.75
C LEU A 58 -9.94 -12.49 -19.96
N ALA A 59 -9.21 -11.44 -19.57
CA ALA A 59 -7.98 -11.62 -18.82
C ALA A 59 -8.27 -12.27 -17.44
N LYS A 60 -7.44 -13.23 -17.03
CA LYS A 60 -7.57 -13.92 -15.73
C LYS A 60 -7.46 -12.95 -14.55
N THR A 61 -6.74 -11.84 -14.74
CA THR A 61 -6.62 -10.70 -13.79
C THR A 61 -7.93 -9.97 -13.53
N GLU A 62 -8.88 -10.05 -14.46
CA GLU A 62 -10.16 -9.34 -14.40
C GLU A 62 -11.28 -10.21 -13.81
N VAL A 63 -11.01 -11.49 -13.51
CA VAL A 63 -12.00 -12.44 -12.99
C VAL A 63 -11.59 -12.87 -11.60
N PHE A 64 -12.50 -12.77 -10.63
CA PHE A 64 -12.24 -13.27 -9.28
C PHE A 64 -12.89 -14.64 -9.02
N MET A 65 -14.01 -14.93 -9.68
CA MET A 65 -14.76 -16.16 -9.48
C MET A 65 -15.54 -16.55 -10.72
N ILE A 66 -15.61 -17.86 -10.97
CA ILE A 66 -16.51 -18.46 -11.94
C ILE A 66 -17.48 -19.35 -11.17
N GLN A 67 -18.78 -19.15 -11.37
CA GLN A 67 -19.81 -20.07 -10.91
C GLN A 67 -20.31 -20.84 -12.12
N TYR A 68 -20.09 -22.15 -12.13
CA TYR A 68 -20.50 -23.02 -13.24
C TYR A 68 -21.99 -23.35 -13.17
N ALA A 69 -22.54 -23.73 -14.31
CA ALA A 69 -23.93 -24.18 -14.48
C ALA A 69 -24.32 -25.33 -13.52
N ASN A 70 -23.37 -26.17 -13.12
CA ASN A 70 -23.59 -27.27 -12.17
C ASN A 70 -23.62 -26.82 -10.70
N GLY A 71 -23.49 -25.51 -10.43
CA GLY A 71 -23.47 -24.92 -9.09
C GLY A 71 -22.10 -24.90 -8.40
N THR A 72 -21.06 -25.50 -9.01
CA THR A 72 -19.70 -25.42 -8.46
C THR A 72 -19.10 -24.04 -8.69
N THR A 73 -18.28 -23.59 -7.74
CA THR A 73 -17.60 -22.29 -7.82
C THR A 73 -16.09 -22.50 -7.82
N GLU A 74 -15.42 -21.79 -8.72
CA GLU A 74 -13.97 -21.77 -8.82
C GLU A 74 -13.48 -20.34 -8.58
N LEU A 75 -12.66 -20.18 -7.54
CA LEU A 75 -11.99 -18.92 -7.25
C LEU A 75 -10.74 -18.82 -8.10
N ILE A 76 -10.68 -17.80 -8.94
CA ILE A 76 -9.54 -17.56 -9.80
C ILE A 76 -8.45 -16.91 -8.97
N LYS A 77 -7.46 -17.71 -8.57
CA LYS A 77 -6.26 -17.20 -7.90
C LYS A 77 -5.38 -16.53 -8.94
N LEU A 78 -4.96 -15.32 -8.62
CA LEU A 78 -3.94 -14.64 -9.38
C LEU A 78 -2.59 -15.26 -9.04
N ASP A 79 -1.94 -15.83 -10.05
CA ASP A 79 -0.60 -16.40 -9.91
C ASP A 79 0.38 -15.23 -9.71
N LEU A 80 0.58 -14.86 -8.45
CA LEU A 80 1.54 -13.83 -8.07
C LEU A 80 2.95 -14.32 -8.44
N PRO A 81 3.81 -13.45 -8.98
CA PRO A 81 5.20 -13.83 -9.24
C PRO A 81 5.82 -14.34 -7.94
N THR A 82 6.30 -15.57 -7.99
CA THR A 82 6.80 -16.32 -6.84
C THR A 82 8.26 -16.65 -7.11
N ASP A 83 9.14 -16.37 -6.15
CA ASP A 83 10.57 -16.68 -6.25
C ASP A 83 10.77 -18.20 -6.29
N THR A 84 11.96 -18.64 -6.70
CA THR A 84 12.45 -20.03 -6.74
C THR A 84 12.14 -20.87 -5.49
N LEU A 85 11.85 -20.24 -4.34
CA LEU A 85 11.50 -20.87 -3.07
C LEU A 85 10.00 -20.86 -2.73
N GLY A 86 9.10 -20.56 -3.68
CA GLY A 86 7.66 -20.54 -3.42
C GLY A 86 7.18 -19.32 -2.62
N ARG A 87 8.03 -18.31 -2.43
CA ARG A 87 7.68 -17.07 -1.71
C ARG A 87 7.23 -16.00 -2.70
N ALA A 88 6.18 -15.27 -2.38
CA ALA A 88 5.76 -14.12 -3.19
C ALA A 88 6.97 -13.18 -3.40
N VAL A 89 7.33 -12.92 -4.66
CA VAL A 89 8.37 -11.95 -5.02
C VAL A 89 7.90 -10.62 -4.47
N GLN A 90 8.59 -10.13 -3.45
CA GLN A 90 8.28 -8.81 -2.93
C GLN A 90 8.66 -7.80 -4.00
N SER A 91 7.66 -7.12 -4.55
CA SER A 91 7.88 -6.09 -5.54
C SER A 91 8.79 -5.01 -4.95
N SER A 92 9.67 -4.45 -5.77
CA SER A 92 10.55 -3.34 -5.37
C SER A 92 9.75 -2.19 -4.75
N GLU A 93 8.55 -1.93 -5.26
CA GLU A 93 7.62 -0.97 -4.70
C GLU A 93 7.14 -1.35 -3.30
N SER A 94 6.77 -2.61 -3.05
CA SER A 94 6.34 -3.06 -1.73
C SER A 94 7.44 -2.90 -0.68
N LEU A 95 8.68 -3.24 -1.03
CA LEU A 95 9.86 -3.07 -0.17
C LEU A 95 10.16 -1.59 0.10
N PHE A 96 10.05 -0.75 -0.92
CA PHE A 96 10.17 0.70 -0.77
C PHE A 96 9.11 1.28 0.19
N LEU A 97 7.85 0.86 0.03
CA LEU A 97 6.74 1.28 0.89
C LEU A 97 6.92 0.77 2.33
N GLN A 98 7.40 -0.46 2.50
CA GLN A 98 7.74 -1.02 3.80
C GLN A 98 8.83 -0.18 4.48
N GLY A 99 9.93 0.13 3.77
CA GLY A 99 10.99 0.99 4.29
C GLY A 99 10.46 2.36 4.73
N ARG A 100 9.53 2.96 3.98
CA ARG A 100 8.86 4.20 4.41
C ARG A 100 8.03 4.01 5.68
N ARG A 101 7.30 2.91 5.83
CA ARG A 101 6.51 2.64 7.03
C ARG A 101 7.41 2.46 8.24
N ASP A 102 8.47 1.67 8.12
CA ASP A 102 9.40 1.39 9.21
C ASP A 102 10.16 2.64 9.63
N ALA A 103 10.59 3.47 8.69
CA ALA A 103 11.20 4.77 9.03
C ALA A 103 10.25 5.67 9.84
N ARG A 104 8.93 5.56 9.70
CA ARG A 104 7.99 6.35 10.52
C ARG A 104 7.95 5.89 11.96
N LEU A 105 8.18 4.60 12.20
CA LEU A 105 8.10 3.97 13.52
C LEU A 105 9.45 4.01 14.24
N PHE A 106 10.53 3.69 13.54
CA PHE A 106 11.84 3.42 14.14
C PHE A 106 12.81 4.61 14.05
N TYR A 107 12.59 5.60 13.19
CA TYR A 107 13.50 6.75 13.07
C TYR A 107 13.41 7.71 14.28
N LYS A 108 14.36 7.58 15.22
CA LYS A 108 14.38 8.36 16.47
C LYS A 108 14.94 9.78 16.33
N GLY A 109 15.96 10.03 15.50
CA GLY A 109 16.46 11.38 15.18
C GLY A 109 16.70 12.34 16.36
N ARG A 110 17.04 11.83 17.56
CA ARG A 110 17.11 12.60 18.82
C ARG A 110 18.17 13.70 18.81
N GLY A 111 19.36 13.40 18.27
CA GLY A 111 20.46 14.37 18.20
C GLY A 111 20.12 15.60 17.35
N THR A 112 19.39 15.41 16.26
CA THR A 112 18.94 16.52 15.40
C THR A 112 18.03 17.49 16.15
N PHE A 113 17.08 16.97 16.94
CA PHE A 113 16.15 17.80 17.70
C PHE A 113 16.89 18.69 18.71
N TRP A 114 17.70 18.08 19.60
CA TRP A 114 18.40 18.83 20.65
C TRP A 114 19.48 19.76 20.10
N GLY A 115 20.19 19.35 19.04
CA GLY A 115 21.15 20.23 18.37
C GLY A 115 20.49 21.46 17.77
N SER A 116 19.34 21.31 17.11
CA SER A 116 18.57 22.43 16.57
C SER A 116 17.93 23.28 17.66
N ALA A 117 17.50 22.69 18.78
CA ALA A 117 16.98 23.44 19.92
C ALA A 117 18.03 24.33 20.57
N ALA A 118 19.25 23.83 20.77
CA ALA A 118 20.36 24.66 21.24
C ALA A 118 20.63 25.83 20.29
N ALA A 119 20.70 25.57 18.98
CA ALA A 119 20.90 26.59 17.96
C ALA A 119 19.78 27.65 17.94
N GLY A 120 18.52 27.25 18.15
CA GLY A 120 17.38 28.15 18.26
C GLY A 120 17.41 29.00 19.53
N ALA A 121 17.83 28.44 20.67
CA ALA A 121 17.91 29.18 21.93
C ALA A 121 18.95 30.32 21.89
N THR A 122 20.02 30.13 21.12
CA THR A 122 21.06 31.16 20.96
C THR A 122 20.77 32.16 19.85
N SER A 123 19.80 31.89 18.96
CA SER A 123 19.65 32.67 17.72
C SER A 123 19.25 34.12 17.96
N LEU A 124 18.51 34.42 19.03
CA LEU A 124 18.12 35.79 19.37
C LEU A 124 19.32 36.66 19.79
N PHE A 125 20.31 36.06 20.45
CA PHE A 125 21.51 36.76 20.91
C PHE A 125 22.53 36.98 19.79
N THR A 126 22.54 36.10 18.79
CA THR A 126 23.50 36.15 17.67
C THR A 126 22.92 36.78 16.41
N GLY A 127 21.75 37.44 16.47
CA GLY A 127 21.08 37.99 15.29
C GLY A 127 20.73 36.95 14.22
N GLY A 128 20.45 35.70 14.61
CA GLY A 128 20.05 34.62 13.72
C GLY A 128 21.18 33.76 13.13
N LEU A 129 22.45 34.09 13.36
CA LEU A 129 23.60 33.36 12.79
C LEU A 129 23.60 31.84 13.07
N THR A 130 23.09 31.40 14.22
CA THR A 130 23.07 29.97 14.58
C THR A 130 22.01 29.14 13.83
N LEU A 131 21.08 29.77 13.11
CA LEU A 131 20.05 29.07 12.33
C LEU A 131 20.62 28.33 11.09
N VAL A 132 21.88 28.58 10.73
CA VAL A 132 22.58 27.86 9.65
C VAL A 132 22.70 26.36 9.95
N ALA A 133 22.90 25.97 11.21
CA ALA A 133 23.05 24.57 11.60
C ALA A 133 21.78 23.72 11.31
N PRO A 134 20.56 24.15 11.70
CA PRO A 134 19.31 23.51 11.27
C PRO A 134 19.15 23.40 9.75
N VAL A 135 19.54 24.42 8.99
CA VAL A 135 19.48 24.41 7.51
C VAL A 135 20.42 23.35 6.94
N ALA A 136 21.67 23.31 7.41
CA ALA A 136 22.64 22.30 7.00
C ALA A 136 22.15 20.87 7.34
N MET A 137 21.48 20.70 8.49
CA MET A 137 20.87 19.42 8.88
C MET A 137 19.70 19.03 7.97
N ALA A 138 18.96 20.00 7.44
CA ALA A 138 17.84 19.76 6.53
C ALA A 138 18.32 19.36 5.12
N VAL A 139 19.41 19.95 4.64
CA VAL A 139 19.95 19.64 3.29
C VAL A 139 20.70 18.31 3.28
N THR A 140 21.30 17.91 4.41
CA THR A 140 22.09 16.67 4.47
C THR A 140 21.23 15.44 4.74
N PRO A 141 21.15 14.47 3.81
CA PRO A 141 20.40 13.24 4.04
C PRO A 141 21.04 12.41 5.18
N PRO A 142 20.24 11.65 5.95
CA PRO A 142 20.77 10.78 6.99
C PRO A 142 21.69 9.70 6.40
N ARG A 143 22.77 9.38 7.12
CA ARG A 143 23.75 8.35 6.73
C ARG A 143 23.13 6.96 6.92
N LEU A 144 23.38 6.07 5.96
CA LEU A 144 22.80 4.72 5.94
C LEU A 144 23.20 3.90 7.17
N GLY A 145 24.48 3.93 7.58
CA GLY A 145 24.98 3.18 8.73
C GLY A 145 24.40 3.58 10.09
N THR A 146 23.71 4.71 10.17
CA THR A 146 23.10 5.22 11.42
C THR A 146 21.57 5.24 11.37
N LEU A 147 20.95 4.62 10.36
CA LEU A 147 19.49 4.67 10.16
C LEU A 147 18.69 3.92 11.23
N GLY A 148 19.33 2.99 11.96
CA GLY A 148 18.67 2.16 12.96
C GLY A 148 17.58 1.29 12.35
N VAL A 149 17.90 0.59 11.25
CA VAL A 149 16.98 -0.33 10.59
C VAL A 149 16.70 -1.51 11.53
N PRO A 150 15.44 -1.89 11.77
CA PRO A 150 15.10 -2.97 12.71
C PRO A 150 15.60 -4.34 12.25
N ASP A 151 15.45 -4.66 10.97
CA ASP A 151 15.81 -5.96 10.42
C ASP A 151 17.09 -5.88 9.55
N ALA A 152 18.09 -6.67 9.93
CA ALA A 152 19.37 -6.74 9.20
C ALA A 152 19.22 -7.24 7.76
N ASN A 153 18.27 -8.16 7.51
CA ASN A 153 18.02 -8.69 6.16
C ASN A 153 17.39 -7.62 5.25
N LEU A 154 16.49 -6.79 5.77
CA LEU A 154 15.90 -5.67 5.03
C LEU A 154 16.92 -4.55 4.81
N ALA A 155 17.87 -4.38 5.74
CA ALA A 155 18.96 -3.42 5.62
C ALA A 155 19.93 -3.73 4.47
N GLN A 156 19.92 -4.93 3.89
CA GLN A 156 20.70 -5.26 2.69
C GLN A 156 19.99 -4.87 1.39
N ASN A 157 18.66 -4.72 1.43
CA ASN A 157 17.87 -4.44 0.23
C ASN A 157 17.91 -2.94 -0.12
N GLN A 158 18.33 -2.63 -1.35
CA GLN A 158 18.48 -1.24 -1.80
C GLN A 158 17.15 -0.49 -1.91
N ASP A 159 16.08 -1.13 -2.38
CA ASP A 159 14.78 -0.48 -2.58
C ASP A 159 14.12 -0.15 -1.24
N TYR A 160 14.23 -1.06 -0.28
CA TYR A 160 13.86 -0.81 1.11
C TYR A 160 14.64 0.37 1.69
N LEU A 161 15.97 0.38 1.57
CA LEU A 161 16.82 1.45 2.10
C LEU A 161 16.51 2.80 1.46
N ARG A 162 16.23 2.84 0.15
CA ARG A 162 15.82 4.07 -0.54
C ARG A 162 14.54 4.64 0.07
N GLY A 163 13.53 3.80 0.30
CA GLY A 163 12.27 4.19 0.94
C GLY A 163 12.48 4.69 2.38
N TYR A 164 13.23 3.92 3.16
CA TYR A 164 13.54 4.26 4.54
C TYR A 164 14.29 5.59 4.64
N ARG A 165 15.36 5.77 3.85
CA ARG A 165 16.18 6.99 3.85
C ARG A 165 15.37 8.22 3.44
N LYS A 166 14.53 8.10 2.40
CA LYS A 166 13.65 9.18 1.93
C LYS A 166 12.72 9.63 3.05
N GLN A 167 12.06 8.69 3.74
CA GLN A 167 11.14 9.04 4.81
C GLN A 167 11.86 9.54 6.09
N ALA A 168 13.03 8.97 6.41
CA ALA A 168 13.86 9.41 7.52
C ALA A 168 14.36 10.84 7.33
N HIS A 169 14.66 11.26 6.10
CA HIS A 169 15.02 12.65 5.78
C HIS A 169 13.89 13.62 6.11
N TYR A 170 12.65 13.36 5.66
CA TYR A 170 11.51 14.22 6.01
C TYR A 170 11.28 14.30 7.53
N ARG A 171 11.44 13.18 8.25
CA ARG A 171 11.35 13.17 9.72
C ARG A 171 12.48 13.98 10.37
N LYS A 172 13.70 13.92 9.81
CA LYS A 172 14.86 14.69 10.29
C LYS A 172 14.61 16.18 10.16
N VAL A 173 14.15 16.64 8.99
CA VAL A 173 13.82 18.05 8.73
C VAL A 173 12.75 18.55 9.69
N GLY A 174 11.66 17.80 9.87
CA GLY A 174 10.60 18.17 10.81
C GLY A 174 11.08 18.27 12.26
N LYS A 175 11.96 17.36 12.70
CA LYS A 175 12.57 17.41 14.05
C LYS A 175 13.53 18.59 14.23
N ALA A 176 14.29 18.94 13.19
CA ALA A 176 15.15 20.11 13.21
C ALA A 176 14.32 21.39 13.37
N ALA A 177 13.27 21.55 12.57
CA ALA A 177 12.36 22.70 12.65
C ALA A 177 11.68 22.79 14.02
N ALA A 178 11.14 21.67 14.52
CA ALA A 178 10.54 21.62 15.85
C ALA A 178 11.53 22.00 16.96
N GLY A 179 12.76 21.44 16.90
CA GLY A 179 13.83 21.76 17.84
C GLY A 179 14.15 23.26 17.86
N THR A 180 14.44 23.84 16.69
CA THR A 180 14.71 25.28 16.55
C THR A 180 13.60 26.13 17.19
N GLY A 181 12.33 25.83 16.89
CA GLY A 181 11.19 26.54 17.47
C GLY A 181 11.14 26.42 19.00
N THR A 182 11.35 25.23 19.55
CA THR A 182 11.43 25.01 21.00
C THR A 182 12.54 25.84 21.64
N GLY A 183 13.73 25.89 21.02
CA GLY A 183 14.85 26.68 21.50
C GLY A 183 14.53 28.17 21.60
N ILE A 184 13.99 28.74 20.52
CA ILE A 184 13.60 30.16 20.47
C ILE A 184 12.59 30.47 21.58
N LEU A 185 11.54 29.66 21.73
CA LEU A 185 10.52 29.86 22.75
C LEU A 185 11.10 29.80 24.18
N ALA A 186 12.01 28.86 24.45
CA ALA A 186 12.67 28.75 25.75
C ALA A 186 13.51 30.00 26.06
N SER A 187 14.26 30.50 25.06
CA SER A 187 15.06 31.73 25.23
C SER A 187 14.20 32.98 25.43
N MET A 188 13.07 33.10 24.73
CA MET A 188 12.11 34.19 24.93
C MET A 188 11.53 34.19 26.35
N ALA A 189 11.10 33.02 26.85
CA ALA A 189 10.56 32.91 28.21
C ALA A 189 11.59 33.31 29.27
N LEU A 190 12.85 32.94 29.07
CA LEU A 190 13.95 33.31 29.96
C LEU A 190 14.20 34.83 29.93
N ILE A 191 14.25 35.45 28.75
CA ILE A 191 14.42 36.90 28.61
C ILE A 191 13.27 37.65 29.31
N VAL A 192 12.02 37.23 29.09
CA VAL A 192 10.85 37.84 29.74
C VAL A 192 10.94 37.70 31.26
N GLY A 193 11.34 36.53 31.77
CA GLY A 193 11.53 36.31 33.21
C GLY A 193 12.59 37.23 33.81
N ILE A 194 13.72 37.44 33.12
CA ILE A 194 14.76 38.38 33.56
C ILE A 194 14.23 39.81 33.56
N VAL A 195 13.54 40.24 32.50
CA VAL A 195 12.95 41.58 32.42
C VAL A 195 11.97 41.78 33.58
N LEU A 196 11.03 40.86 33.80
CA LEU A 196 10.10 40.95 34.92
C LEU A 196 10.82 41.04 36.28
N ALA A 197 11.86 40.24 36.51
CA ALA A 197 12.63 40.26 37.75
C ALA A 197 13.46 41.54 37.97
N VAL A 198 13.78 42.29 36.91
CA VAL A 198 14.52 43.55 36.98
C VAL A 198 13.58 44.74 37.21
N TYR A 199 12.34 44.67 36.73
CA TYR A 199 11.39 45.78 36.74
C TYR A 199 10.26 45.67 37.79
N LEU A 200 10.15 44.54 38.50
CA LEU A 200 9.27 44.33 39.67
C LEU A 200 10.11 44.32 40.95
#